data_AF-A0A699XDW0-F1
#
_entry.id   AF-A0A699XDW0-F1
#
_cell.length_a   1.000
_cell.length_b   1.000
_cell.length_c   1.000
_cell.angle_alpha   90.00
_cell.angle_beta   90.00
_cell.angle_gamma   90.00
#
_symmetry.space_group_name_H-M   'P 1'
#
loop_
_entity.id
_entity.type
_entity.pdbx_description
1 polymer ?
#
loop_
_entity_poly.entity_id
_entity_poly.type
_entity_poly.pdbx_seq_one_letter_code
_entity_poly.pdbx_strand_id
1 'polypeptide(L)' 'AGDIGSVYLSEMKMVGFTLPAVFAAKVMDMRELARRNKEGRSRTEREILEALDHPFLPR' A
#
# COMPACT_ATOMS: atom_id res chain seq x y z
N ALA A 1 6.60 -11.16 -4.23
CA ALA A 1 6.82 -9.88 -4.94
C ALA A 1 5.76 -9.74 -6.02
N GLY A 2 5.16 -8.55 -6.15
CA GLY A 2 4.13 -8.24 -7.15
C GLY A 2 4.68 -7.40 -8.31
N ASP A 3 3.78 -6.93 -9.18
CA ASP A 3 4.15 -6.26 -10.44
C ASP A 3 4.83 -4.89 -10.27
N ILE A 4 4.46 -4.16 -9.20
CA ILE A 4 4.93 -2.78 -8.94
C ILE A 4 5.51 -2.59 -7.52
N GLY A 5 5.73 -3.68 -6.79
CA GLY A 5 6.21 -3.63 -5.41
C GLY A 5 6.08 -4.96 -4.69
N SER A 6 6.48 -4.98 -3.43
CA SER A 6 6.40 -6.15 -2.54
C SER A 6 5.52 -5.84 -1.35
N VAL A 7 4.73 -6.83 -0.91
CA VAL A 7 3.87 -6.72 0.27
C VAL A 7 4.54 -7.44 1.43
N TYR A 8 4.58 -6.80 2.58
CA TYR A 8 5.14 -7.31 3.82
C TYR A 8 4.08 -7.30 4.92
N LEU A 9 4.12 -8.29 5.81
CA LEU A 9 3.40 -8.21 7.07
C LEU A 9 4.15 -7.25 8.00
N SER A 10 3.45 -6.27 8.57
CA SER A 10 4.05 -5.24 9.42
C SER A 10 3.17 -4.91 10.61
N GLU A 11 3.81 -4.57 11.73
CA GLU A 11 3.14 -4.03 12.91
C GLU A 11 3.44 -2.53 13.03
N MET A 12 2.43 -1.72 13.36
CA MET A 12 2.66 -0.31 13.64
C MET A 12 3.22 -0.17 15.06
N LYS A 13 4.36 0.51 15.21
CA LYS A 13 4.90 0.85 16.53
C LYS A 13 3.83 1.64 17.30
N MET A 14 3.45 1.14 18.46
CA MET A 14 2.35 1.68 19.28
C MET A 14 2.47 3.20 19.45
N VAL A 15 1.44 3.93 19.02
CA VAL A 15 1.26 5.37 19.31
C VAL A 15 -0.02 5.49 20.14
N GLY A 16 0.11 5.60 21.46
CA GLY A 16 -1.03 5.71 22.39
C GLY A 16 -1.62 4.36 22.86
N PHE A 17 -2.91 4.33 23.21
CA PHE A 17 -3.61 3.18 23.82
C PHE A 17 -4.17 2.16 22.82
N THR A 18 -3.69 2.14 21.58
CA THR A 18 -4.23 1.28 20.52
C THR A 18 -3.71 -0.16 20.66
N LEU A 19 -4.60 -1.15 20.49
CA LEU A 19 -4.25 -2.57 20.49
C LEU A 19 -3.28 -2.89 19.33
N PRO A 20 -2.42 -3.92 19.48
CA PRO A 20 -1.51 -4.34 18.41
C PRO A 20 -2.32 -4.75 17.18
N ALA A 21 -2.08 -4.04 16.07
CA ALA A 21 -2.68 -4.29 14.77
C ALA A 21 -1.60 -4.68 13.76
N VAL A 22 -1.91 -5.70 12.97
CA VAL A 22 -1.08 -6.15 11.84
C VAL A 22 -1.62 -5.55 10.54
N PHE A 23 -0.71 -5.11 9.69
CA PHE A 23 -1.00 -4.46 8.42
C PHE A 23 -0.25 -5.15 7.28
N ALA A 24 -0.81 -5.05 6.08
CA ALA A 24 -0.12 -5.41 4.85
C ALA A 24 0.56 -4.15 4.27
N ALA A 25 1.87 -4.01 4.45
CA ALA A 25 2.63 -2.88 3.91
C ALA A 25 3.09 -3.18 2.48
N LYS A 26 2.52 -2.47 1.50
CA LYS A 26 2.99 -2.50 0.11
C LYS A 26 4.12 -1.49 -0.09
N VAL A 27 5.34 -1.99 -0.29
CA VAL A 27 6.53 -1.18 -0.55
C VAL A 27 6.78 -1.12 -2.05
N MET A 28 6.94 0.10 -2.56
CA MET A 28 7.19 0.39 -3.98
C MET A 28 8.42 1.29 -4.11
N ASP A 29 9.35 0.97 -5.02
CA ASP A 29 10.53 1.79 -5.32
C ASP A 29 10.19 2.82 -6.40
N MET A 30 10.27 4.12 -6.06
CA MET A 30 9.96 5.20 -6.99
C MET A 30 10.88 5.23 -8.23
N ARG A 31 12.16 4.91 -8.08
CA ARG A 31 13.11 4.86 -9.21
C ARG A 31 12.78 3.70 -10.13
N GLU A 32 12.38 2.56 -9.58
CA GLU A 32 11.95 1.41 -10.38
C GLU A 32 10.65 1.70 -11.13
N LEU A 33 9.67 2.35 -10.45
CA LEU A 33 8.42 2.78 -11.05
C LEU A 33 8.65 3.75 -12.22
N ALA A 34 9.50 4.75 -12.03
CA ALA A 34 9.89 5.70 -13.08
C ALA A 34 10.57 4.96 -14.25
N ARG A 35 11.58 4.12 -13.95
CA ARG A 35 12.32 3.36 -14.97
C ARG A 35 11.43 2.45 -15.82
N ARG A 36 10.35 1.92 -15.24
CA ARG A 36 9.42 0.99 -15.90
C ARG A 36 8.16 1.69 -16.43
N ASN A 37 8.06 3.02 -16.36
CA ASN A 37 6.87 3.81 -16.72
C ASN A 37 5.59 3.37 -15.99
N LYS A 38 5.67 3.11 -14.67
CA LYS A 38 4.57 2.59 -13.85
C LYS A 38 4.04 3.55 -12.79
N GLU A 39 4.52 4.79 -12.77
CA GLU A 39 4.05 5.82 -11.82
C GLU A 39 2.55 6.12 -11.94
N GLY A 40 2.01 6.13 -13.17
CA GLY A 40 0.58 6.28 -13.38
C GLY A 40 -0.22 5.17 -12.71
N ARG A 41 0.28 3.93 -12.75
CA ARG A 41 -0.39 2.78 -12.14
C ARG A 41 -0.37 2.84 -10.61
N SER A 42 0.75 3.23 -10.00
CA SER A 42 0.81 3.40 -8.54
C SER A 42 -0.10 4.54 -8.08
N ARG A 43 -0.20 5.63 -8.86
CA ARG A 43 -1.14 6.72 -8.60
C ARG A 43 -2.59 6.26 -8.66
N THR A 44 -2.99 5.59 -9.73
CA THR A 44 -4.38 5.12 -9.91
C THR A 44 -4.78 4.12 -8.84
N GLU A 45 -3.90 3.19 -8.42
CA GLU A 45 -4.21 2.27 -7.32
C GLU A 45 -4.52 3.01 -6.02
N ARG A 46 -3.74 4.04 -5.68
CA ARG A 46 -3.98 4.88 -4.52
C ARG A 46 -5.31 5.63 -4.62
N GLU A 47 -5.56 6.28 -5.76
CA GLU A 47 -6.79 7.06 -5.98
C GLU A 47 -8.05 6.20 -5.88
N ILE A 48 -8.02 4.96 -6.39
CA ILE A 48 -9.16 4.03 -6.28
C ILE A 48 -9.43 3.64 -4.83
N LEU A 49 -8.38 3.27 -4.08
CA LEU A 49 -8.53 2.86 -2.67
C LEU A 49 -8.95 4.02 -1.76
N GLU A 50 -8.51 5.25 -2.06
CA GLU A 50 -8.93 6.44 -1.32
C GLU A 50 -10.37 6.86 -1.62
N ALA A 51 -10.85 6.63 -2.85
CA ALA A 51 -12.19 7.03 -3.27
C ALA A 51 -13.30 6.04 -2.88
N LEU A 52 -12.96 4.78 -2.56
CA LEU A 52 -13.95 3.71 -2.34
C LEU A 52 -13.84 3.11 -0.94
N ASP A 53 -14.88 3.30 -0.12
CA ASP A 53 -15.08 2.49 1.09
C ASP A 53 -16.07 1.36 0.79
N HIS A 54 -15.56 0.15 0.58
CA HIS A 54 -16.37 -1.01 0.24
C HIS A 54 -15.92 -2.25 1.03
N PRO A 55 -16.84 -3.09 1.56
CA PRO A 55 -16.50 -4.29 2.35
C PRO A 55 -15.69 -5.38 1.60
N PHE A 56 -15.47 -5.21 0.30
CA PHE A 56 -14.66 -6.13 -0.53
C PHE A 56 -13.34 -5.51 -0.99
N LEU A 57 -13.06 -4.27 -0.63
CA LEU A 57 -11.78 -3.63 -0.87
C LEU A 57 -10.94 -3.61 0.41
N PRO A 58 -9.61 -3.75 0.31
CA PRO A 58 -8.72 -3.52 1.43
C PRO A 58 -8.89 -2.09 1.96
N ARG A 59 -9.02 -1.98 3.29
CA ARG A 59 -8.98 -0.70 4.02
C ARG A 59 -7.59 -0.42 4.54
#